data_AF-A0A2E2BDB3-F1
#
_entry.id   AF-A0A2E2BDB3-F1
#
_cell.length_a   1.000
_cell.length_b   1.000
_cell.length_c   1.000
_cell.angle_alpha   90.00
_cell.angle_beta   90.00
_cell.angle_gamma   90.00
#
_symmetry.space_group_name_H-M   'P 1'
#
loop_
_entity.id
_entity.type
_entity.pdbx_description
1 polymer ?
#
loop_
_entity_poly.entity_id
_entity_poly.type
_entity_poly.pdbx_seq_one_letter_code
_entity_poly.pdbx_strand_id
1 'polypeptide(L)'
;MKDSYSKFSSRFLGETGTKLLMDDLGEVSTNPRYINLGGGNPALIPEMTRLFRESILELVDSGEFDKLISTYESPQGNNLFIRSVQEFLVDTLGWDVSESNIVVTNGSQSSFFTLFNLFAGLCVDG
;
A
#
# COMPACT_ATOMS: atom_id res chain seq x y z
N MET A 1 3.10 29.51 -12.42
CA MET A 1 3.63 28.33 -11.70
C MET A 1 3.61 27.05 -12.53
N LYS A 2 2.60 26.78 -13.38
CA LYS A 2 2.56 25.58 -14.25
C LYS A 2 3.75 25.44 -15.21
N ASP A 3 4.30 26.56 -15.71
CA ASP A 3 5.40 26.55 -16.70
C ASP A 3 6.78 26.25 -16.12
N SER A 4 6.89 26.06 -14.80
CA SER A 4 8.16 25.74 -14.11
C SER A 4 8.29 24.25 -13.75
N TYR A 5 7.32 23.41 -14.10
CA TYR A 5 7.36 21.98 -13.78
C TYR A 5 7.87 21.12 -14.94
N SER A 6 8.42 19.95 -14.61
CA SER A 6 8.95 19.00 -15.60
C SER A 6 7.82 18.38 -16.44
N LYS A 7 8.14 17.92 -17.65
CA LYS A 7 7.18 17.18 -18.50
C LYS A 7 6.67 15.89 -17.84
N PHE A 8 7.41 15.31 -16.90
CA PHE A 8 6.93 14.17 -16.13
C PHE A 8 5.74 14.54 -15.24
N SER A 9 5.82 15.70 -14.58
CA SER A 9 4.78 16.16 -13.65
C SER A 9 3.44 16.46 -14.34
N SER A 10 3.45 16.81 -15.64
CA SER A 10 2.21 17.14 -16.36
C SER A 10 1.23 15.97 -16.41
N ARG A 11 1.71 14.72 -16.26
CA ARG A 11 0.87 13.51 -16.16
C ARG A 11 0.01 13.48 -14.88
N PHE A 12 0.43 14.17 -13.83
CA PHE A 12 -0.26 14.22 -12.53
C PHE A 12 -1.03 15.52 -12.31
N LEU A 13 -0.66 16.58 -13.03
CA LEU A 13 -1.26 17.91 -12.90
C LEU A 13 -2.52 18.12 -13.76
N GLY A 14 -2.83 17.17 -14.64
CA GLY A 14 -4.02 17.23 -15.51
C GLY A 14 -5.33 17.07 -14.74
N GLU A 15 -6.38 17.71 -15.23
CA GLU A 15 -7.76 17.44 -14.79
C GLU A 15 -8.25 16.19 -15.52
N THR A 16 -8.21 15.06 -14.84
CA THR A 16 -8.78 13.81 -15.33
C THR A 16 -10.14 13.56 -14.68
N GLY A 17 -11.02 12.84 -15.37
CA GLY A 17 -12.32 12.46 -14.79
C GLY A 17 -12.17 11.69 -13.47
N THR A 18 -11.15 10.84 -13.35
CA THR A 18 -10.85 10.12 -12.11
C THR A 18 -10.44 11.05 -10.98
N LYS A 19 -9.67 12.11 -11.26
CA LYS A 19 -9.29 13.09 -10.23
C LYS A 19 -10.52 13.83 -9.69
N LEU A 20 -11.38 14.32 -10.58
CA LEU A 20 -12.64 14.98 -10.19
C LEU A 20 -13.52 14.05 -9.34
N LEU A 21 -13.63 12.78 -9.74
CA LEU A 21 -14.36 11.78 -8.95
C LEU A 21 -13.76 11.55 -7.55
N MET A 22 -12.43 11.57 -7.43
CA MET A 22 -11.78 11.43 -6.12
C MET A 22 -11.98 12.66 -5.25
N ASP A 23 -12.02 13.86 -5.84
CA ASP A 23 -12.37 15.10 -5.14
C ASP A 23 -13.81 15.01 -4.60
N ASP A 24 -14.77 14.57 -5.43
CA ASP A 24 -16.17 14.35 -5.03
C ASP A 24 -16.30 13.30 -3.91
N LEU A 25 -15.58 12.18 -4.02
CA LEU A 25 -15.56 11.15 -2.96
C LEU A 25 -15.00 11.70 -1.65
N GLY A 26 -13.99 12.55 -1.70
CA GLY A 26 -13.42 13.22 -0.53
C GLY A 26 -14.45 14.11 0.18
N GLU A 27 -15.18 14.93 -0.58
CA GLU A 27 -16.24 15.78 -0.03
C GLU A 27 -17.36 14.96 0.61
N VAL A 28 -17.84 13.92 -0.08
CA VAL A 28 -18.93 13.05 0.38
C VAL A 28 -18.53 12.28 1.65
N SER A 29 -17.27 11.86 1.78
CA SER A 29 -16.78 11.08 2.92
C SER A 29 -16.88 11.79 4.26
N THR A 30 -16.88 13.12 4.26
CA THR A 30 -16.94 13.95 5.48
C THR A 30 -18.35 14.44 5.80
N ASN A 31 -19.31 14.22 4.91
CA ASN A 31 -20.64 14.81 4.98
C ASN A 31 -21.70 13.73 5.25
N PRO A 32 -22.26 13.69 6.47
CA PRO A 32 -23.19 12.64 6.89
C PRO A 32 -24.55 12.69 6.18
N ARG A 33 -24.81 13.70 5.33
CA ARG A 33 -26.03 13.79 4.53
C ARG A 33 -26.04 12.83 3.34
N TYR A 34 -24.89 12.30 2.96
CA TYR A 34 -24.77 11.39 1.83
C TYR A 34 -24.56 9.96 2.29
N ILE A 35 -25.10 9.01 1.51
CA ILE A 35 -24.78 7.58 1.66
C ILE A 35 -23.63 7.28 0.70
N ASN A 36 -22.42 7.13 1.24
CA ASN A 36 -21.23 6.86 0.44
C ASN A 36 -21.11 5.37 0.12
N LEU A 37 -21.38 5.00 -1.14
CA LEU A 37 -21.21 3.63 -1.68
C LEU A 37 -20.08 3.55 -2.73
N GLY A 38 -19.32 4.63 -2.93
CA GLY A 38 -18.28 4.72 -3.96
C GLY A 38 -16.85 4.54 -3.44
N GLY A 39 -16.66 4.54 -2.12
CA GLY A 39 -15.35 4.33 -1.49
C GLY A 39 -14.92 2.86 -1.47
N GLY A 40 -13.60 2.62 -1.40
CA GLY A 40 -13.00 1.29 -1.27
C GLY A 40 -12.53 0.92 0.13
N ASN A 41 -12.90 1.70 1.15
CA ASN A 41 -12.49 1.44 2.54
C ASN A 41 -13.17 0.15 3.05
N PRO A 42 -12.44 -0.74 3.74
CA PRO A 42 -13.03 -1.95 4.31
C PRO A 42 -13.99 -1.62 5.46
N ALA A 43 -14.89 -2.57 5.75
CA ALA A 43 -15.79 -2.46 6.90
C ALA A 43 -15.04 -2.59 8.23
N LEU A 44 -15.52 -1.90 9.26
CA LEU A 44 -15.03 -2.05 10.63
C LEU A 44 -15.68 -3.28 11.28
N ILE A 45 -15.10 -4.46 11.07
CA ILE A 45 -15.56 -5.72 11.68
C ILE A 45 -15.08 -5.75 13.14
N PRO A 46 -15.99 -5.83 14.14
CA PRO A 46 -15.62 -5.74 15.56
C PRO A 46 -14.58 -6.77 16.01
N GLU A 47 -14.72 -8.01 15.55
CA GLU A 47 -13.84 -9.13 15.91
C GLU A 47 -12.43 -8.92 15.36
N MET A 48 -12.31 -8.47 14.10
CA MET A 48 -11.02 -8.14 13.50
C MET A 48 -10.37 -6.95 14.19
N THR A 49 -11.17 -5.93 14.52
CA THR A 49 -10.69 -4.73 15.23
C THR A 49 -10.14 -5.08 16.62
N ARG A 50 -10.79 -6.00 17.33
CA ARG A 50 -10.32 -6.50 18.63
C ARG A 50 -8.97 -7.19 18.48
N LEU A 51 -8.84 -8.10 17.51
CA LEU A 51 -7.58 -8.81 17.25
C LEU A 51 -6.43 -7.85 16.91
N PHE A 52 -6.66 -6.87 16.04
CA PHE A 52 -5.62 -5.88 15.71
C PHE A 52 -5.19 -5.06 16.92
N ARG A 53 -6.12 -4.69 17.81
CA ARG A 53 -5.78 -3.98 19.05
C ARG A 53 -4.95 -4.84 19.98
N GLU A 54 -5.31 -6.12 20.15
CA GLU A 54 -4.57 -7.07 20.97
C GLU A 54 -3.14 -7.25 20.44
N SER A 55 -2.95 -7.47 19.14
CA SER A 55 -1.62 -7.59 18.55
C SER A 55 -0.75 -6.34 18.72
N ILE A 56 -1.34 -5.13 18.62
CA ILE A 56 -0.60 -3.89 18.89
C ILE A 56 -0.18 -3.80 20.37
N LEU A 57 -1.05 -4.19 21.30
CA LEU A 57 -0.73 -4.19 22.72
C LEU A 57 0.38 -5.20 23.05
N GLU A 58 0.35 -6.39 22.45
CA GLU A 58 1.42 -7.38 22.59
C GLU A 58 2.78 -6.85 22.09
N LEU A 59 2.79 -6.08 21.00
CA LEU A 59 4.01 -5.42 20.51
C LEU A 59 4.53 -4.36 21.48
N VAL A 60 3.63 -3.61 22.13
CA VAL A 60 3.99 -2.61 23.13
C VAL A 60 4.55 -3.29 24.38
N ASP A 61 3.87 -4.30 24.90
CA ASP A 61 4.26 -5.00 26.15
C ASP A 61 5.57 -5.79 25.99
N SER A 62 5.87 -6.29 24.78
CA SER A 62 7.12 -6.98 24.47
C SER A 62 8.30 -6.03 24.19
N GLY A 63 8.05 -4.73 23.98
CA GLY A 63 9.08 -3.75 23.58
C GLY A 63 9.45 -3.79 22.09
N GLU A 64 8.89 -4.70 21.29
CA GLU A 64 9.12 -4.75 19.83
C GLU A 64 8.54 -3.53 19.11
N PHE A 65 7.55 -2.85 19.71
CA PHE A 65 7.03 -1.59 19.21
C PHE A 65 8.11 -0.50 19.10
N ASP A 66 9.02 -0.40 20.07
CA ASP A 66 10.09 0.61 20.05
C ASP A 66 11.02 0.40 18.85
N LYS A 67 11.34 -0.85 18.55
CA LYS A 67 12.14 -1.22 17.38
C LYS A 67 11.40 -0.92 16.08
N LEU A 68 10.10 -1.23 16.02
CA LEU A 68 9.25 -0.98 14.86
C LEU A 68 9.23 0.50 14.46
N ILE A 69 9.23 1.44 15.41
CA ILE A 69 9.17 2.88 15.12
C ILE A 69 10.54 3.56 15.00
N SER A 70 11.60 2.95 15.54
CA SER A 70 12.93 3.59 15.63
C SER A 70 13.92 3.09 14.58
N THR A 71 13.63 1.97 13.91
CA THR A 71 14.56 1.30 13.00
C THR A 71 14.06 1.31 11.57
N TYR A 72 14.91 1.74 10.64
CA TYR A 72 14.63 1.60 9.21
C TYR A 72 14.65 0.12 8.79
N GLU A 73 13.66 -0.28 8.00
CA GLU A 73 13.64 -1.60 7.38
C GLU A 73 14.60 -1.67 6.19
N SER A 74 14.86 -2.90 5.75
CA SER A 74 15.63 -3.10 4.51
C SER A 74 14.88 -2.49 3.31
N PRO A 75 15.57 -2.16 2.21
CA PRO A 75 14.90 -1.71 0.98
C PRO A 75 13.90 -2.71 0.41
N GLN A 76 14.01 -4.00 0.76
CA GLN A 76 13.07 -5.05 0.36
C GLN A 76 11.82 -5.10 1.27
N GLY A 77 11.93 -4.56 2.49
CA GLY A 77 10.91 -4.59 3.53
C GLY A 77 11.38 -5.25 4.82
N ASN A 78 10.45 -5.45 5.76
CA ASN A 78 10.68 -6.17 6.99
C ASN A 78 11.05 -7.65 6.74
N ASN A 79 12.25 -8.06 7.14
CA ASN A 79 12.71 -9.44 6.92
C ASN A 79 11.86 -10.49 7.63
N LEU A 80 11.36 -10.21 8.84
CA LEU A 80 10.51 -11.17 9.56
C LEU A 80 9.16 -11.33 8.85
N PHE A 81 8.57 -10.24 8.39
CA PHE A 81 7.32 -10.29 7.62
C PHE A 81 7.51 -11.03 6.29
N ILE A 82 8.58 -10.73 5.55
CA ILE A 82 8.88 -11.40 4.28
C ILE A 82 8.98 -12.91 4.47
N ARG A 83 9.71 -13.34 5.50
CA ARG A 83 9.83 -14.76 5.84
C ARG A 83 8.47 -15.38 6.20
N SER A 84 7.67 -14.72 7.03
CA SER A 84 6.33 -15.22 7.38
C SER A 84 5.40 -15.35 6.16
N VAL A 85 5.48 -14.42 5.20
CA VAL A 85 4.72 -14.51 3.94
C VAL A 85 5.23 -15.66 3.08
N GLN A 86 6.55 -15.83 2.99
CA GLN A 86 7.15 -16.94 2.24
C GLN A 86 6.70 -18.29 2.80
N GLU A 87 6.81 -18.49 4.11
CA GLU A 87 6.36 -19.70 4.81
C GLU A 87 4.86 -19.92 4.59
N PHE A 88 4.03 -18.87 4.71
CA PHE A 88 2.59 -18.97 4.42
C PHE A 88 2.28 -19.43 2.99
N LEU A 89 2.97 -18.89 1.98
CA LEU A 89 2.75 -19.23 0.57
C LEU A 89 3.19 -20.67 0.26
N VAL A 90 4.32 -21.12 0.84
CA VAL A 90 4.79 -22.50 0.71
C VAL A 90 3.81 -23.46 1.38
N ASP A 91 3.45 -23.22 2.64
CA ASP A 91 2.67 -24.17 3.43
C ASP A 91 1.20 -24.23 2.99
N THR A 92 0.63 -23.09 2.59
CA THR A 92 -0.80 -22.99 2.25
C THR A 92 -1.06 -23.30 0.79
N LEU A 93 -0.17 -22.85 -0.12
CA LEU A 93 -0.39 -22.93 -1.56
C LEU A 93 0.58 -23.88 -2.27
N GLY A 94 1.62 -24.39 -1.59
CA GLY A 94 2.60 -25.30 -2.18
C GLY A 94 3.53 -24.62 -3.21
N TRP A 95 3.70 -23.30 -3.13
CA TRP A 95 4.49 -22.55 -4.10
C TRP A 95 6.00 -22.69 -3.85
N ASP A 96 6.78 -22.89 -4.90
CA ASP A 96 8.26 -22.86 -4.83
C ASP A 96 8.75 -21.40 -4.90
N VAL A 97 8.67 -20.71 -3.76
CA VAL A 97 9.09 -19.31 -3.62
C VAL A 97 10.05 -19.16 -2.46
N SER A 98 11.02 -18.27 -2.63
CA SER A 98 12.00 -17.85 -1.62
C SER A 98 11.71 -16.43 -1.15
N GLU A 99 12.37 -16.00 -0.07
CA GLU A 99 12.30 -14.61 0.40
C GLU A 99 12.67 -13.60 -0.69
N SER A 100 13.58 -13.97 -1.62
CA SER A 100 13.99 -13.11 -2.74
C SER A 100 12.89 -12.81 -3.76
N ASN A 101 11.80 -13.59 -3.75
CA ASN A 101 10.65 -13.39 -4.62
C ASN A 101 9.62 -12.40 -4.04
N ILE A 102 9.82 -11.90 -2.82
CA ILE A 102 8.85 -11.09 -2.09
C ILE A 102 9.45 -9.71 -1.80
N VAL A 103 8.70 -8.66 -2.08
CA VAL A 103 9.05 -7.28 -1.76
C VAL A 103 7.84 -6.57 -1.14
N VAL A 104 8.08 -5.80 -0.08
CA VAL A 104 7.05 -5.00 0.59
C VAL A 104 7.13 -3.56 0.09
N THR A 105 6.00 -3.01 -0.32
CA THR A 105 5.88 -1.61 -0.75
C THR A 105 4.82 -0.88 0.06
N ASN A 106 4.77 0.44 -0.08
CA ASN A 106 3.77 1.30 0.56
C ASN A 106 2.38 1.15 -0.10
N GLY A 107 1.78 -0.02 0.08
CA GLY A 107 0.50 -0.42 -0.52
C GLY A 107 0.62 -0.79 -2.01
N SER A 108 -0.41 -1.47 -2.50
CA SER A 108 -0.45 -2.00 -3.87
C SER A 108 -0.36 -0.93 -4.95
N GLN A 109 -0.85 0.30 -4.68
CA GLN A 109 -0.75 1.42 -5.61
C GLN A 109 0.71 1.78 -5.93
N SER A 110 1.60 1.75 -4.91
CA SER A 110 3.03 1.94 -5.13
C SER A 110 3.65 0.77 -5.91
N SER A 111 3.21 -0.47 -5.65
CA SER A 111 3.68 -1.64 -6.40
C SER A 111 3.36 -1.50 -7.89
N PHE A 112 2.10 -1.18 -8.23
CA PHE A 112 1.68 -0.98 -9.61
C PHE A 112 2.40 0.18 -10.27
N PHE A 113 2.60 1.29 -9.56
CA PHE A 113 3.37 2.40 -10.09
C PHE A 113 4.78 1.96 -10.51
N THR A 114 5.49 1.23 -9.65
CA THR A 114 6.83 0.71 -9.96
C THR A 114 6.79 -0.27 -11.13
N LEU A 115 5.91 -1.28 -11.07
CA LEU A 115 5.82 -2.32 -12.10
C LEU A 115 5.46 -1.75 -13.48
N PHE A 116 4.51 -0.82 -13.55
CA PHE A 116 4.12 -0.21 -14.82
C PHE A 116 5.22 0.70 -15.40
N ASN A 117 5.98 1.41 -14.56
CA ASN A 117 7.11 2.19 -15.07
C ASN A 117 8.34 1.32 -15.39
N LEU A 118 8.42 0.10 -14.86
CA LEU A 118 9.49 -0.84 -15.16
C LEU A 118 9.24 -1.63 -16.45
N PHE A 119 8.00 -2.07 -16.69
CA PHE A 119 7.67 -3.00 -17.77
C PHE A 119 6.82 -2.40 -18.90
N ALA A 120 6.30 -1.18 -18.76
CA ALA A 120 5.55 -0.51 -19.82
C ALA A 120 6.33 0.66 -20.41
N GLY A 121 5.92 1.07 -21.62
CA GLY A 121 6.58 2.13 -22.38
C GLY A 121 7.55 1.57 -23.42
N LEU A 122 8.38 2.46 -23.98
CA LEU A 122 9.40 2.05 -24.93
C LEU A 122 10.57 1.41 -24.18
N CYS A 123 10.84 0.15 -24.50
CA CYS A 123 12.00 -0.55 -23.99
C CYS A 123 13.26 -0.11 -24.75
N VAL A 124 14.43 -0.43 -24.19
CA VAL A 124 15.72 -0.06 -24.78
C VAL A 124 15.94 -0.76 -26.13
N ASP A 125 15.30 -1.90 -26.34
CA ASP A 125 15.32 -2.73 -27.54
C ASP A 125 14.23 -2.40 -28.57
N GLY A 126 13.35 -1.43 -28.29
CA GLY A 126 12.30 -0.96 -29.20
C GLY A 126 10.98 -1.72 -29.07
#